data_AF-A0AAD9UZY0-F1
#
_entry.id   AF-A0AAD9UZY0-F1
#
_cell.length_a   1.000
_cell.length_b   1.000
_cell.length_c   1.000
_cell.angle_alpha   90.00
_cell.angle_beta   90.00
_cell.angle_gamma   90.00
#
_symmetry.space_group_name_H-M   'P 1'
#
loop_
_entity.id
_entity.type
_entity.pdbx_description
1 polymer ?
#
loop_
_entity_poly.entity_id
_entity_poly.type
_entity_poly.pdbx_seq_one_letter_code
_entity_poly.pdbx_strand_id
1 'polypeptide(L)'
;MLSTKLKVGAALLIFGAFVFAQFFLLHPRHNRQFKEWLLRAEERPPSDVPVKDDKKLQFTSPDRIQAVEKFCGSKRKSWESLSAVEKQIIAKHIIVNDEHRFLFCFVPKVACSNWKRVLMVLEGADTDSNNIGNLNHSDFTFLADLTPLAIKHRLKEYYKFMFVREPLKRLTSAYKDKFVLNNTSFHKSYGIKIVKKVRKNPPRNLKGDDVTISEFFQYISESRMEEMNEHWMPYHMLCQPCAVSYDFIGSFENLESDATQVLKHLNIDEQVSFPKQQEWYKAGGKGFVIDAPKYTNVPKKLLKKIIDKYSNDYTIFSYSTPSVEIFTSADRIQAVEKVCANKKNSWESLSAVQKQILAKHIIVNDEHRFLFCSVPKVACSNWKRVLMVLDGAESDSNNIGKVNHLDFTYLADLPPLAIKHRLKEYYKFMFVREPLERLTSAYKDKFVRNNTSFHKRYGRRIVKKVRKNPPRGLKGDDVTISEFFQYISESRMEEMNEHWMPYHMLCQPCAVSYDFIGSFENLESDATQVLKHLNVDEQVSFPKQQEWYKAGGKGFVTGAPKYTRVPKRLLKKVIDKYAIDYEIFSYSTPSIEII
;
A
#
# COMPACT_ATOMS: atom_id res chain seq x y z
N MET A 1 -11.08 12.19 54.70
CA MET A 1 -12.13 11.16 54.52
C MET A 1 -12.20 10.63 53.07
N LEU A 2 -11.05 10.46 52.38
CA LEU A 2 -10.98 9.83 51.03
C LEU A 2 -9.98 8.66 50.92
N SER A 3 -9.27 8.30 52.00
CA SER A 3 -8.23 7.26 51.98
C SER A 3 -8.68 5.88 52.47
N THR A 4 -9.89 5.73 53.00
CA THR A 4 -10.38 4.47 53.59
C THR A 4 -11.34 3.68 52.68
N LYS A 5 -11.92 4.31 51.65
CA LYS A 5 -12.83 3.61 50.71
C LYS A 5 -12.13 2.90 49.55
N LEU A 6 -10.87 3.23 49.23
CA LEU A 6 -10.11 2.58 48.15
C LEU A 6 -9.47 1.24 48.58
N LYS A 7 -9.22 1.04 49.89
CA LYS A 7 -8.60 -0.19 50.40
C LYS A 7 -9.59 -1.35 50.62
N VAL A 8 -10.89 -1.07 50.72
CA VAL A 8 -11.93 -2.10 50.88
C VAL A 8 -12.35 -2.71 49.52
N GLY A 9 -12.27 -1.94 48.43
CA GLY A 9 -12.58 -2.43 47.08
C GLY A 9 -11.55 -3.41 46.50
N ALA A 10 -10.27 -3.25 46.83
CA ALA A 10 -9.21 -4.15 46.37
C ALA A 10 -9.22 -5.52 47.07
N ALA A 11 -9.64 -5.57 48.34
CA ALA A 11 -9.72 -6.82 49.11
C ALA A 11 -10.87 -7.74 48.64
N LEU A 12 -12.00 -7.18 48.19
CA LEU A 12 -13.15 -7.95 47.69
C LEU A 12 -12.90 -8.58 46.30
N LEU A 13 -12.06 -7.96 45.46
CA LEU A 13 -11.68 -8.51 44.14
C LEU A 13 -10.68 -9.68 44.24
N ILE A 14 -9.80 -9.66 45.25
CA ILE A 14 -8.83 -10.74 45.49
C ILE A 14 -9.52 -11.96 46.12
N PHE A 15 -10.51 -11.74 47.01
CA PHE A 15 -11.28 -12.84 47.61
C PHE A 15 -12.22 -13.53 46.62
N GLY A 16 -12.81 -12.77 45.68
CA GLY A 16 -13.67 -13.33 44.61
C GLY A 16 -12.91 -14.21 43.62
N ALA A 17 -11.65 -13.89 43.32
CA ALA A 17 -10.79 -14.69 42.44
C ALA A 17 -10.30 -15.99 43.10
N PHE A 18 -10.08 -15.98 44.42
CA PHE A 18 -9.63 -17.16 45.17
C PHE A 18 -10.74 -18.21 45.36
N VAL A 19 -11.99 -17.76 45.57
CA VAL A 19 -13.16 -18.66 45.69
C VAL A 19 -13.54 -19.29 44.33
N PHE A 20 -13.33 -18.57 43.22
CA PHE A 20 -13.56 -19.12 41.87
C PHE A 20 -12.52 -20.19 41.47
N ALA A 21 -11.28 -20.05 41.94
CA ALA A 21 -10.20 -21.02 41.67
C ALA A 21 -10.35 -22.34 42.45
N GLN A 22 -10.89 -22.29 43.68
CA GLN A 22 -11.13 -23.51 44.47
C GLN A 22 -12.35 -24.33 44.01
N PHE A 23 -13.33 -23.71 43.35
CA PHE A 23 -14.51 -24.43 42.83
C PHE A 23 -14.18 -25.36 41.63
N PHE A 24 -13.10 -25.08 40.90
CA PHE A 24 -12.65 -25.90 39.76
C PHE A 24 -11.68 -27.02 40.13
N LEU A 25 -11.15 -27.03 41.36
CA LEU A 25 -10.13 -28.00 41.80
C LEU A 25 -10.70 -29.21 42.56
N LEU A 26 -12.01 -29.28 42.84
CA LEU A 26 -12.60 -30.31 43.72
C LEU A 26 -13.75 -31.15 43.14
N HIS A 27 -13.97 -31.21 41.81
CA HIS A 27 -15.00 -32.08 41.21
C HIS A 27 -14.45 -33.02 40.11
N PRO A 28 -14.29 -34.33 40.38
CA PRO A 28 -13.59 -35.28 39.50
C PRO A 28 -14.50 -35.93 38.42
N ARG A 29 -15.34 -35.16 37.70
CA ARG A 29 -16.17 -35.71 36.60
C ARG A 29 -16.14 -34.97 35.26
N HIS A 30 -15.38 -33.88 35.13
CA HIS A 30 -15.22 -33.17 33.85
C HIS A 30 -13.78 -33.17 33.30
N ASN A 31 -12.96 -34.15 33.67
CA ASN A 31 -11.53 -34.15 33.37
C ASN A 31 -11.09 -35.08 32.21
N ARG A 32 -12.03 -35.64 31.44
CA ARG A 32 -11.72 -36.51 30.27
C ARG A 32 -11.77 -35.75 28.94
N GLN A 33 -12.80 -34.94 28.70
CA GLN A 33 -12.90 -34.12 27.47
C GLN A 33 -11.89 -32.97 27.43
N PHE A 34 -11.48 -32.42 28.58
CA PHE A 34 -10.49 -31.34 28.62
C PHE A 34 -9.05 -31.86 28.43
N LYS A 35 -8.73 -33.07 28.91
CA LYS A 35 -7.46 -33.75 28.61
C LYS A 35 -7.37 -34.24 27.17
N GLU A 36 -8.47 -34.70 26.57
CA GLU A 36 -8.52 -35.04 25.13
C GLU A 36 -8.41 -33.80 24.22
N TRP A 37 -8.84 -32.63 24.70
CA TRP A 37 -8.65 -31.36 24.00
C TRP A 37 -7.20 -30.85 24.10
N LEU A 38 -6.56 -30.97 25.28
CA LEU A 38 -5.15 -30.61 25.48
C LEU A 38 -4.19 -31.54 24.72
N LEU A 39 -4.47 -32.85 24.64
CA LEU A 39 -3.64 -33.80 23.89
C LEU A 39 -3.83 -33.71 22.36
N ARG A 40 -4.95 -33.15 21.87
CA ARG A 40 -5.15 -32.81 20.44
C ARG A 40 -4.59 -31.44 20.05
N ALA A 41 -4.17 -30.62 21.02
CA ALA A 41 -3.56 -29.31 20.77
C ALA A 41 -2.03 -29.39 20.61
N GLU A 42 -1.41 -30.56 20.77
CA GLU A 42 0.03 -30.79 20.63
C GLU A 42 0.47 -31.62 19.43
N GLU A 43 -0.44 -31.97 18.51
CA GLU A 43 -0.05 -32.49 17.19
C GLU A 43 0.26 -31.33 16.25
N ARG A 44 1.55 -30.94 16.20
CA ARG A 44 2.10 -30.15 15.11
C ARG A 44 1.83 -30.90 13.80
N PRO A 45 1.17 -30.30 12.78
CA PRO A 45 1.24 -30.88 11.46
C PRO A 45 2.72 -30.86 11.02
N PRO A 46 3.20 -31.89 10.32
CA PRO A 46 4.59 -31.95 9.87
C PRO A 46 4.93 -30.70 9.07
N SER A 47 6.06 -30.11 9.41
CA SER A 47 6.88 -29.36 8.45
C SER A 47 7.12 -30.28 7.25
N ASP A 48 6.39 -30.03 6.17
CA ASP A 48 6.75 -30.32 4.77
C ASP A 48 5.48 -30.26 3.91
N VAL A 49 5.09 -29.03 3.57
CA VAL A 49 4.41 -28.79 2.30
C VAL A 49 5.37 -27.94 1.50
N PRO A 50 5.85 -28.40 0.33
CA PRO A 50 6.69 -27.56 -0.51
C PRO A 50 5.84 -26.34 -0.86
N VAL A 51 6.19 -25.20 -0.26
CA VAL A 51 5.81 -23.91 -0.80
C VAL A 51 6.47 -23.92 -2.17
N LYS A 52 5.68 -24.19 -3.21
CA LYS A 52 6.08 -23.86 -4.58
C LYS A 52 6.12 -22.34 -4.61
N ASP A 53 7.25 -21.81 -4.16
CA ASP A 53 7.62 -20.42 -4.22
C ASP A 53 7.48 -19.93 -5.66
N ASP A 54 7.00 -18.69 -5.76
CA ASP A 54 6.95 -17.91 -6.97
C ASP A 54 8.21 -18.12 -7.80
N LYS A 55 8.09 -18.81 -8.94
CA LYS A 55 9.16 -19.04 -9.94
C LYS A 55 9.70 -17.74 -10.59
N LYS A 56 9.60 -16.57 -9.96
CA LYS A 56 9.98 -15.27 -10.56
C LYS A 56 10.79 -14.31 -9.68
N LEU A 57 11.34 -14.74 -8.54
CA LEU A 57 12.23 -13.89 -7.71
C LEU A 57 13.54 -14.57 -7.25
N GLN A 58 13.98 -15.63 -7.92
CA GLN A 58 15.20 -16.37 -7.56
C GLN A 58 16.40 -15.98 -8.43
N PHE A 59 16.77 -14.70 -8.45
CA PHE A 59 18.09 -14.33 -8.97
C PHE A 59 19.15 -14.67 -7.92
N THR A 60 20.06 -15.56 -8.29
CA THR A 60 21.21 -15.96 -7.48
C THR A 60 22.24 -14.84 -7.44
N SER A 61 23.22 -14.94 -6.52
CA SER A 61 24.34 -14.00 -6.47
C SER A 61 25.11 -13.91 -7.81
N PRO A 62 25.47 -15.03 -8.48
CA PRO A 62 26.04 -14.99 -9.83
C PRO A 62 25.20 -14.23 -10.86
N ASP A 63 23.88 -14.42 -10.88
CA ASP A 63 23.00 -13.70 -11.82
C ASP A 63 23.03 -12.19 -11.58
N ARG A 64 23.11 -11.77 -10.31
CA ARG A 64 23.18 -10.36 -9.92
C ARG A 64 24.53 -9.74 -10.27
N ILE A 65 25.63 -10.47 -10.06
CA ILE A 65 26.97 -10.04 -10.47
C ILE A 65 27.00 -9.85 -11.99
N GLN A 66 26.50 -10.82 -12.76
CA GLN A 66 26.42 -10.70 -14.21
C GLN A 66 25.58 -9.50 -14.65
N ALA A 67 24.47 -9.22 -13.96
CA ALA A 67 23.63 -8.05 -14.24
C ALA A 67 24.35 -6.72 -13.94
N VAL A 68 25.09 -6.65 -12.84
CA VAL A 68 25.96 -5.51 -12.50
C VAL A 68 27.00 -5.32 -13.58
N GLU A 69 27.72 -6.36 -13.98
CA GLU A 69 28.76 -6.28 -15.02
C GLU A 69 28.18 -5.81 -16.35
N LYS A 70 27.04 -6.35 -16.76
CA LYS A 70 26.32 -5.94 -17.97
C LYS A 70 25.87 -4.47 -17.91
N PHE A 71 25.30 -4.03 -16.78
CA PHE A 71 24.85 -2.65 -16.62
C PHE A 71 26.04 -1.68 -16.58
N CYS A 72 27.09 -2.05 -15.86
CA CYS A 72 28.26 -1.22 -15.66
C CYS A 72 29.09 -1.15 -16.94
N GLY A 73 29.30 -2.23 -17.71
CA GLY A 73 29.90 -2.19 -19.06
C GLY A 73 30.97 -1.10 -19.26
N SER A 74 30.68 -0.13 -20.13
CA SER A 74 31.54 1.04 -20.40
C SER A 74 31.54 2.11 -19.30
N LYS A 75 30.59 2.06 -18.36
CA LYS A 75 30.47 2.91 -17.16
C LYS A 75 31.30 2.38 -15.97
N ARG A 76 32.12 1.33 -16.15
CA ARG A 76 32.98 0.80 -15.08
C ARG A 76 33.92 1.91 -14.61
N LYS A 77 33.87 2.18 -13.31
CA LYS A 77 34.69 3.18 -12.63
C LYS A 77 35.79 2.47 -11.85
N SER A 78 36.85 3.20 -11.51
CA SER A 78 37.76 2.81 -10.43
C SER A 78 37.46 3.63 -9.18
N TRP A 79 37.96 3.19 -8.02
CA TRP A 79 37.93 3.98 -6.80
C TRP A 79 38.46 5.40 -7.02
N GLU A 80 39.59 5.53 -7.74
CA GLU A 80 40.24 6.81 -8.01
C GLU A 80 39.36 7.75 -8.83
N SER A 81 38.56 7.21 -9.76
CA SER A 81 37.65 7.98 -10.62
C SER A 81 36.38 8.47 -9.92
N LEU A 82 36.08 7.99 -8.70
CA LEU A 82 34.96 8.50 -7.91
C LEU A 82 35.24 9.94 -7.46
N SER A 83 34.20 10.78 -7.51
CA SER A 83 34.21 12.12 -6.93
C SER A 83 34.43 12.08 -5.42
N ALA A 84 34.83 13.21 -4.83
CA ALA A 84 35.02 13.31 -3.38
C ALA A 84 33.76 12.93 -2.59
N VAL A 85 32.58 13.34 -3.08
CA VAL A 85 31.28 13.01 -2.48
C VAL A 85 30.98 11.52 -2.60
N GLU A 86 31.17 10.92 -3.78
CA GLU A 86 30.97 9.48 -3.96
C GLU A 86 31.89 8.67 -3.04
N LYS A 87 33.19 9.03 -2.97
CA LYS A 87 34.17 8.40 -2.05
C LYS A 87 33.71 8.52 -0.59
N GLN A 88 33.28 9.70 -0.17
CA GLN A 88 32.80 9.92 1.20
C GLN A 88 31.59 9.06 1.53
N ILE A 89 30.64 8.93 0.60
CA ILE A 89 29.44 8.10 0.79
C ILE A 89 29.86 6.64 0.94
N ILE A 90 30.56 6.06 -0.03
CA ILE A 90 30.89 4.63 0.00
C ILE A 90 31.83 4.26 1.15
N ALA A 91 32.81 5.11 1.48
CA ALA A 91 33.79 4.82 2.52
C ALA A 91 33.13 4.64 3.89
N LYS A 92 32.03 5.36 4.16
CA LYS A 92 31.24 5.25 5.40
C LYS A 92 30.28 4.06 5.42
N HIS A 93 30.08 3.40 4.27
CA HIS A 93 29.13 2.29 4.14
C HIS A 93 29.80 0.92 4.00
N ILE A 94 31.12 0.86 3.85
CA ILE A 94 31.87 -0.39 3.82
C ILE A 94 32.52 -0.61 5.18
N ILE A 95 32.06 -1.65 5.88
CA ILE A 95 32.70 -2.18 7.09
C ILE A 95 33.86 -3.08 6.66
N VAL A 96 34.97 -2.97 7.38
CA VAL A 96 36.20 -3.71 7.17
C VAL A 96 36.36 -4.72 8.31
N ASN A 97 36.59 -5.98 7.97
CA ASN A 97 37.07 -6.97 8.93
C ASN A 97 38.39 -7.53 8.42
N ASP A 98 39.50 -7.09 9.03
CA ASP A 98 40.86 -7.46 8.59
C ASP A 98 41.22 -8.91 8.94
N GLU A 99 40.72 -9.42 10.07
CA GLU A 99 40.96 -10.79 10.54
C GLU A 99 40.43 -11.82 9.54
N HIS A 100 39.19 -11.66 9.10
CA HIS A 100 38.53 -12.55 8.15
C HIS A 100 38.63 -12.04 6.69
N ARG A 101 39.40 -10.96 6.46
CA ARG A 101 39.71 -10.37 5.16
C ARG A 101 38.49 -10.11 4.26
N PHE A 102 37.45 -9.49 4.80
CA PHE A 102 36.26 -9.13 4.02
C PHE A 102 35.85 -7.66 4.16
N LEU A 103 35.10 -7.19 3.16
CA LEU A 103 34.46 -5.89 3.09
C LEU A 103 32.95 -6.08 2.93
N PHE A 104 32.17 -5.52 3.86
CA PHE A 104 30.71 -5.57 3.81
C PHE A 104 30.14 -4.18 3.53
N CYS A 105 29.56 -3.97 2.34
CA CYS A 105 28.78 -2.75 2.10
C CYS A 105 27.39 -2.88 2.72
N PHE A 106 27.19 -2.22 3.85
CA PHE A 106 25.93 -2.32 4.57
C PHE A 106 24.88 -1.38 3.94
N VAL A 107 23.70 -1.95 3.71
CA VAL A 107 22.58 -1.21 3.15
C VAL A 107 21.42 -1.20 4.15
N PRO A 108 20.98 -0.02 4.62
CA PRO A 108 19.88 0.03 5.57
C PRO A 108 18.58 -0.58 5.04
N LYS A 109 17.86 -1.28 5.93
CA LYS A 109 16.59 -1.99 5.63
C LYS A 109 16.74 -3.23 4.75
N VAL A 110 17.97 -3.74 4.69
CA VAL A 110 18.37 -4.99 4.03
C VAL A 110 19.16 -5.87 5.01
N ALA A 111 18.64 -6.04 6.22
CA ALA A 111 19.26 -6.83 7.29
C ALA A 111 20.68 -6.38 7.73
N CYS A 112 21.08 -5.14 7.47
CA CYS A 112 22.38 -4.61 7.91
C CYS A 112 22.62 -4.75 9.43
N SER A 113 21.57 -4.65 10.26
CA SER A 113 21.69 -4.86 11.71
C SER A 113 22.02 -6.31 12.05
N ASN A 114 21.49 -7.29 11.31
CA ASN A 114 21.80 -8.69 11.54
C ASN A 114 23.25 -9.01 11.16
N TRP A 115 23.72 -8.49 10.03
CA TRP A 115 25.14 -8.58 9.67
C TRP A 115 26.05 -7.93 10.71
N LYS A 116 25.70 -6.76 11.25
CA LYS A 116 26.45 -6.13 12.34
C LYS A 116 26.52 -7.01 13.61
N ARG A 117 25.47 -7.77 13.93
CA ARG A 117 25.51 -8.77 15.03
C ARG A 117 26.46 -9.92 14.72
N VAL A 118 26.47 -10.42 13.49
CA VAL A 118 27.45 -11.42 13.05
C VAL A 118 28.87 -10.89 13.28
N LEU A 119 29.15 -9.66 12.87
CA LEU A 119 30.47 -9.05 13.07
C LEU A 119 30.85 -8.92 14.54
N MET A 120 29.91 -8.53 15.41
CA MET A 120 30.20 -8.45 16.85
C MET A 120 30.50 -9.82 17.48
N VAL A 121 29.87 -10.90 17.01
CA VAL A 121 30.26 -12.26 17.43
C VAL A 121 31.68 -12.59 16.98
N LEU A 122 32.05 -12.25 15.74
CA LEU A 122 33.41 -12.45 15.24
C LEU A 122 34.47 -11.65 16.04
N GLU A 123 34.08 -10.50 16.61
CA GLU A 123 34.93 -9.70 17.50
C GLU A 123 34.92 -10.19 18.96
N GLY A 124 34.24 -11.31 19.24
CA GLY A 124 34.20 -11.93 20.57
C GLY A 124 33.23 -11.28 21.54
N ALA A 125 32.29 -10.44 21.08
CA ALA A 125 31.32 -9.78 21.95
C ALA A 125 30.24 -10.73 22.52
N ASP A 126 29.94 -11.82 21.81
CA ASP A 126 29.05 -12.90 22.25
C ASP A 126 29.36 -14.17 21.45
N THR A 127 28.79 -15.31 21.85
CA THR A 127 28.86 -16.58 21.10
C THR A 127 27.65 -16.79 20.18
N ASP A 128 26.54 -16.09 20.40
CA ASP A 128 25.33 -16.18 19.56
C ASP A 128 24.88 -14.79 19.09
N SER A 129 24.78 -14.62 17.77
CA SER A 129 24.36 -13.38 17.15
C SER A 129 22.93 -12.97 17.54
N ASN A 130 22.12 -13.89 18.04
CA ASN A 130 20.77 -13.60 18.54
C ASN A 130 20.75 -12.88 19.91
N ASN A 131 21.84 -12.97 20.69
CA ASN A 131 21.95 -12.33 22.01
C ASN A 131 22.31 -10.84 21.92
N ILE A 132 22.78 -10.38 20.76
CA ILE A 132 23.28 -9.03 20.57
C ILE A 132 22.12 -8.05 20.36
N GLY A 133 21.81 -7.29 21.41
CA GLY A 133 20.72 -6.30 21.39
C GLY A 133 21.10 -4.97 20.75
N ASN A 134 22.08 -4.29 21.33
CA ASN A 134 22.49 -2.93 20.95
C ASN A 134 23.65 -2.95 19.96
N LEU A 135 23.61 -2.07 18.97
CA LEU A 135 24.65 -1.89 17.96
C LEU A 135 25.05 -0.42 17.96
N ASN A 136 26.33 -0.11 18.18
CA ASN A 136 26.83 1.25 18.02
C ASN A 136 27.62 1.35 16.71
N HIS A 137 27.58 2.53 16.07
CA HIS A 137 28.32 2.74 14.83
C HIS A 137 29.83 2.72 15.07
N SER A 138 30.29 3.18 16.24
CA SER A 138 31.71 3.21 16.64
C SER A 138 32.33 1.83 16.87
N ASP A 139 31.51 0.77 16.93
CA ASP A 139 32.00 -0.59 17.18
C ASP A 139 32.66 -1.20 15.94
N PHE A 140 32.54 -0.56 14.77
CA PHE A 140 33.01 -1.13 13.49
C PHE A 140 34.06 -0.23 12.85
N THR A 141 35.05 -0.86 12.19
CA THR A 141 36.00 -0.16 11.32
C THR A 141 35.40 0.03 9.93
N PHE A 142 35.42 1.27 9.42
CA PHE A 142 34.97 1.59 8.07
C PHE A 142 36.15 1.90 7.15
N LEU A 143 35.93 1.81 5.83
CA LEU A 143 36.93 2.30 4.88
C LEU A 143 37.25 3.79 5.10
N ALA A 144 36.31 4.57 5.62
CA ALA A 144 36.51 5.99 5.95
C ALA A 144 37.58 6.22 7.03
N ASP A 145 37.89 5.21 7.83
CA ASP A 145 38.88 5.29 8.92
C ASP A 145 40.30 4.95 8.43
N LEU A 146 40.45 4.55 7.17
CA LEU A 146 41.70 4.02 6.61
C LEU A 146 42.41 5.01 5.68
N THR A 147 43.73 4.84 5.55
CA THR A 147 44.53 5.61 4.59
C THR A 147 44.20 5.20 3.14
N PRO A 148 44.42 6.07 2.14
CA PRO A 148 44.15 5.74 0.74
C PRO A 148 44.84 4.46 0.24
N LEU A 149 46.08 4.20 0.69
CA LEU A 149 46.82 2.99 0.33
C LEU A 149 46.18 1.74 0.96
N ALA A 150 45.76 1.84 2.22
CA ALA A 150 45.06 0.77 2.94
C ALA A 150 43.71 0.43 2.30
N ILE A 151 42.96 1.44 1.85
CA ILE A 151 41.70 1.27 1.10
C ILE A 151 41.97 0.55 -0.22
N LYS A 152 42.94 1.02 -1.00
CA LYS A 152 43.29 0.42 -2.30
C LYS A 152 43.67 -1.04 -2.18
N HIS A 153 44.49 -1.38 -1.18
CA HIS A 153 44.87 -2.77 -0.89
C HIS A 153 43.64 -3.63 -0.58
N ARG A 154 42.76 -3.20 0.33
CA ARG A 154 41.59 -4.00 0.75
C ARG A 154 40.56 -4.15 -0.36
N LEU A 155 40.26 -3.09 -1.13
CA LEU A 155 39.35 -3.19 -2.27
C LEU A 155 39.84 -4.21 -3.31
N LYS A 156 41.16 -4.36 -3.46
CA LYS A 156 41.78 -5.33 -4.36
C LYS A 156 41.76 -6.76 -3.80
N GLU A 157 42.15 -6.94 -2.54
CA GLU A 157 42.51 -8.26 -2.00
C GLU A 157 41.45 -8.91 -1.11
N TYR A 158 40.45 -8.18 -0.61
CA TYR A 158 39.48 -8.70 0.37
C TYR A 158 38.21 -9.20 -0.32
N TYR A 159 37.52 -10.17 0.27
CA TYR A 159 36.23 -10.62 -0.22
C TYR A 159 35.15 -9.55 0.02
N LYS A 160 34.44 -9.13 -1.02
CA LYS A 160 33.49 -8.01 -0.99
C LYS A 160 32.08 -8.51 -1.17
N PHE A 161 31.20 -8.22 -0.22
CA PHE A 161 29.79 -8.58 -0.36
C PHE A 161 28.84 -7.47 0.04
N MET A 162 27.63 -7.54 -0.52
CA MET A 162 26.52 -6.67 -0.17
C MET A 162 25.21 -7.42 -0.28
N PHE A 163 24.16 -6.87 0.34
CA PHE A 163 22.81 -7.38 0.22
C PHE A 163 21.89 -6.29 -0.35
N VAL A 164 20.93 -6.69 -1.19
CA VAL A 164 19.92 -5.81 -1.78
C VAL A 164 18.50 -6.26 -1.47
N ARG A 165 17.52 -5.38 -1.70
CA ARG A 165 16.09 -5.65 -1.54
C ARG A 165 15.33 -4.98 -2.68
N GLU A 166 14.13 -5.45 -3.01
CA GLU A 166 13.29 -4.73 -3.95
C GLU A 166 13.15 -3.23 -3.54
N PRO A 167 13.50 -2.26 -4.42
CA PRO A 167 13.65 -0.86 -4.03
C PRO A 167 12.44 -0.24 -3.32
N LEU A 168 11.22 -0.46 -3.82
CA LEU A 168 10.00 0.09 -3.19
C LEU A 168 9.73 -0.55 -1.82
N LYS A 169 10.00 -1.84 -1.61
CA LYS A 169 9.93 -2.49 -0.31
C LYS A 169 10.94 -1.91 0.67
N ARG A 170 12.17 -1.61 0.21
CA ARG A 170 13.18 -0.95 1.04
C ARG A 170 12.70 0.44 1.47
N LEU A 171 12.18 1.24 0.55
CA LEU A 171 11.65 2.57 0.85
C LEU A 171 10.46 2.52 1.82
N THR A 172 9.52 1.59 1.62
CA THR A 172 8.41 1.39 2.56
C THR A 172 8.91 0.96 3.93
N SER A 173 9.94 0.11 3.99
CA SER A 173 10.55 -0.30 5.25
C SER A 173 11.21 0.89 5.96
N ALA A 174 11.88 1.77 5.22
CA ALA A 174 12.46 3.01 5.77
C ALA A 174 11.38 3.96 6.28
N TYR A 175 10.33 4.22 5.48
CA TYR A 175 9.21 5.06 5.88
C TYR A 175 8.56 4.60 7.19
N LYS A 176 8.26 3.29 7.29
CA LYS A 176 7.65 2.73 8.50
C LYS A 176 8.54 2.90 9.72
N ASP A 177 9.82 2.58 9.57
CA ASP A 177 10.79 2.66 10.65
C ASP A 177 11.03 4.09 11.15
N LYS A 178 10.97 5.08 10.25
CA LYS A 178 11.34 6.47 10.57
C LYS A 178 10.17 7.40 10.88
N PHE A 179 8.98 7.12 10.36
CA PHE A 179 7.84 8.05 10.44
C PHE A 179 6.54 7.41 10.92
N VAL A 180 6.47 6.08 11.03
CA VAL A 180 5.27 5.39 11.55
C VAL A 180 5.50 4.84 12.95
N LEU A 181 6.67 4.26 13.19
CA LEU A 181 7.10 3.89 14.53
C LEU A 181 7.53 5.14 15.30
N ASN A 182 7.50 5.07 16.64
CA ASN A 182 7.85 6.19 17.48
C ASN A 182 9.36 6.49 17.42
N ASN A 183 9.77 7.32 16.46
CA ASN A 183 11.15 7.74 16.24
C ASN A 183 11.26 9.27 16.32
N THR A 184 11.23 9.79 17.55
CA THR A 184 11.27 11.24 17.82
C THR A 184 12.45 11.95 17.16
N SER A 185 13.61 11.28 17.02
CA SER A 185 14.79 11.85 16.36
C SER A 185 14.54 12.10 14.87
N PHE A 186 14.01 11.11 14.15
CA PHE A 186 13.67 11.26 12.73
C PHE A 186 12.46 12.19 12.52
N HIS A 187 11.48 12.16 13.41
CA HIS A 187 10.34 13.09 13.36
C HIS A 187 10.81 14.54 13.44
N LYS A 188 11.73 14.87 14.36
CA LYS A 188 12.27 16.22 14.52
C LYS A 188 13.21 16.63 13.37
N SER A 189 14.10 15.74 12.94
CA SER A 189 15.14 16.07 11.94
C SER A 189 14.63 16.05 10.51
N TYR A 190 13.86 15.02 10.12
CA TYR A 190 13.34 14.83 8.77
C TYR A 190 11.85 15.07 8.69
N GLY A 191 11.07 14.66 9.68
CA GLY A 191 9.61 14.78 9.63
C GLY A 191 9.16 16.23 9.51
N ILE A 192 9.70 17.11 10.37
CA ILE A 192 9.47 18.56 10.30
C ILE A 192 9.93 19.13 8.95
N LYS A 193 11.10 18.71 8.44
CA LYS A 193 11.64 19.17 7.15
C LYS A 193 10.74 18.80 5.98
N ILE A 194 10.25 17.56 5.96
CA ILE A 194 9.31 17.06 4.94
C ILE A 194 8.02 17.88 4.98
N VAL A 195 7.42 18.03 6.17
CA VAL A 195 6.17 18.77 6.33
C VAL A 195 6.31 20.23 5.87
N LYS A 196 7.39 20.92 6.25
CA LYS A 196 7.65 22.30 5.83
C LYS A 196 7.84 22.45 4.33
N LYS A 197 8.47 21.46 3.68
CA LYS A 197 8.74 21.52 2.23
C LYS A 197 7.50 21.19 1.40
N VAL A 198 6.68 20.23 1.85
CA VAL A 198 5.59 19.68 1.05
C VAL A 198 4.25 20.37 1.32
N ARG A 199 3.95 20.76 2.56
CA ARG A 199 2.66 21.40 2.89
C ARG A 199 2.74 22.89 2.61
N LYS A 200 1.79 23.43 1.82
CA LYS A 200 1.68 24.88 1.55
C LYS A 200 1.55 25.72 2.84
N ASN A 201 0.76 25.27 3.80
CA ASN A 201 0.50 25.95 5.08
C ASN A 201 0.74 24.97 6.25
N PRO A 202 1.98 24.76 6.69
CA PRO A 202 2.27 23.84 7.79
C PRO A 202 1.81 24.44 9.15
N PRO A 203 1.32 23.61 10.09
CA PRO A 203 1.01 24.07 11.45
C PRO A 203 2.21 24.75 12.13
N ARG A 204 1.97 25.72 13.03
CA ARG A 204 3.05 26.41 13.76
C ARG A 204 3.89 25.45 14.63
N ASN A 205 3.23 24.49 15.29
CA ASN A 205 3.87 23.52 16.19
C ASN A 205 4.00 22.16 15.51
N LEU A 206 5.09 21.97 14.76
CA LEU A 206 5.36 20.73 14.03
C LEU A 206 6.05 19.70 14.93
N LYS A 207 5.47 18.49 15.01
CA LYS A 207 6.09 17.32 15.64
C LYS A 207 6.81 16.43 14.62
N GLY A 208 6.32 16.40 13.37
CA GLY A 208 6.89 15.59 12.29
C GLY A 208 6.61 14.10 12.40
N ASP A 209 5.68 13.70 13.27
CA ASP A 209 5.21 12.34 13.50
C ASP A 209 3.97 11.98 12.65
N ASP A 210 3.52 12.90 11.80
CA ASP A 210 2.33 12.82 10.97
C ASP A 210 2.63 12.83 9.46
N VAL A 211 3.89 12.56 9.08
CA VAL A 211 4.31 12.48 7.68
C VAL A 211 3.61 11.32 7.00
N THR A 212 2.93 11.60 5.89
CA THR A 212 2.31 10.56 5.04
C THR A 212 3.31 9.97 4.05
N ILE A 213 3.01 8.77 3.53
CA ILE A 213 3.86 8.13 2.50
C ILE A 213 3.94 8.96 1.21
N SER A 214 2.87 9.67 0.85
CA SER A 214 2.85 10.57 -0.31
C SER A 214 3.76 11.78 -0.09
N GLU A 215 3.76 12.39 1.10
CA GLU A 215 4.67 13.50 1.44
C GLU A 215 6.13 13.04 1.48
N PHE A 216 6.39 11.86 2.05
CA PHE A 216 7.72 11.25 2.05
C PHE A 216 8.22 10.99 0.62
N PHE A 217 7.39 10.42 -0.25
CA PHE A 217 7.73 10.18 -1.65
C PHE A 217 7.91 11.49 -2.42
N GLN A 218 7.08 12.50 -2.17
CA GLN A 218 7.27 13.81 -2.79
C GLN A 218 8.63 14.40 -2.41
N TYR A 219 8.96 14.41 -1.11
CA TYR A 219 10.25 14.86 -0.62
C TYR A 219 11.43 14.11 -1.26
N ILE A 220 11.36 12.77 -1.33
CA ILE A 220 12.40 11.95 -1.99
C ILE A 220 12.50 12.31 -3.47
N SER A 221 11.37 12.39 -4.18
CA SER A 221 11.35 12.64 -5.62
C SER A 221 12.06 13.96 -5.99
N GLU A 222 11.97 14.96 -5.12
CA GLU A 222 12.55 16.30 -5.29
C GLU A 222 13.96 16.46 -4.68
N SER A 223 14.47 15.49 -3.92
CA SER A 223 15.80 15.58 -3.28
C SER A 223 16.92 15.20 -4.25
N ARG A 224 18.09 15.86 -4.21
CA ARG A 224 19.26 15.36 -4.96
C ARG A 224 19.73 14.03 -4.38
N MET A 225 20.16 13.09 -5.24
CA MET A 225 20.52 11.74 -4.79
C MET A 225 21.70 11.75 -3.81
N GLU A 226 22.72 12.58 -4.05
CA GLU A 226 23.89 12.73 -3.17
C GLU A 226 23.54 13.26 -1.76
N GLU A 227 22.42 13.97 -1.62
CA GLU A 227 21.98 14.59 -0.37
C GLU A 227 20.94 13.74 0.39
N MET A 228 20.57 12.58 -0.16
CA MET A 228 19.61 11.70 0.48
C MET A 228 20.17 11.07 1.75
N ASN A 229 19.30 10.80 2.72
CA ASN A 229 19.67 9.99 3.87
C ASN A 229 19.93 8.53 3.42
N GLU A 230 20.91 7.87 4.04
CA GLU A 230 21.29 6.48 3.77
C GLU A 230 20.11 5.48 3.77
N HIS A 231 19.04 5.74 4.53
CA HIS A 231 17.91 4.83 4.63
C HIS A 231 17.05 4.77 3.36
N TRP A 232 17.10 5.80 2.53
CA TRP A 232 16.39 5.86 1.26
C TRP A 232 17.29 6.29 0.09
N MET A 233 18.60 6.44 0.27
CA MET A 233 19.51 6.66 -0.85
C MET A 233 19.55 5.41 -1.76
N PRO A 234 19.55 5.58 -3.10
CA PRO A 234 19.72 4.49 -4.05
C PRO A 234 20.94 3.62 -3.77
N TYR A 235 20.84 2.31 -4.02
CA TYR A 235 21.91 1.35 -3.77
C TYR A 235 23.17 1.68 -4.57
N HIS A 236 23.00 2.05 -5.85
CA HIS A 236 24.12 2.38 -6.73
C HIS A 236 24.91 3.60 -6.24
N MET A 237 24.30 4.49 -5.46
CA MET A 237 24.97 5.62 -4.83
C MET A 237 25.70 5.22 -3.54
N LEU A 238 25.06 4.37 -2.71
CA LEU A 238 25.63 3.92 -1.43
C LEU A 238 26.84 3.00 -1.58
N CYS A 239 26.74 2.02 -2.48
CA CYS A 239 27.71 0.93 -2.60
C CYS A 239 28.51 0.96 -3.91
N GLN A 240 28.23 1.91 -4.84
CA GLN A 240 28.97 2.09 -6.10
C GLN A 240 29.37 0.76 -6.80
N PRO A 241 28.41 -0.11 -7.18
CA PRO A 241 28.68 -1.43 -7.74
C PRO A 241 29.41 -1.38 -9.10
N CYS A 242 29.48 -0.22 -9.75
CA CYS A 242 30.31 -0.02 -10.94
C CYS A 242 31.76 0.38 -10.63
N ALA A 243 32.08 0.77 -9.39
CA ALA A 243 33.43 1.11 -8.93
C ALA A 243 34.02 0.03 -8.00
N VAL A 244 33.17 -0.70 -7.27
CA VAL A 244 33.55 -1.82 -6.41
C VAL A 244 33.08 -3.11 -7.04
N SER A 245 34.02 -4.01 -7.33
CA SER A 245 33.71 -5.33 -7.88
C SER A 245 33.32 -6.25 -6.73
N TYR A 246 32.02 -6.43 -6.48
CA TYR A 246 31.53 -7.31 -5.41
C TYR A 246 31.67 -8.79 -5.81
N ASP A 247 32.19 -9.59 -4.89
CA ASP A 247 32.34 -11.04 -5.02
C ASP A 247 31.03 -11.77 -4.70
N PHE A 248 30.13 -11.13 -3.93
CA PHE A 248 28.80 -11.67 -3.66
C PHE A 248 27.74 -10.58 -3.47
N ILE A 249 26.58 -10.78 -4.11
CA ILE A 249 25.43 -9.88 -4.01
C ILE A 249 24.21 -10.71 -3.59
N GLY A 250 23.95 -10.73 -2.29
CA GLY A 250 22.79 -11.40 -1.71
C GLY A 250 21.51 -10.57 -1.81
N SER A 251 20.38 -11.19 -1.52
CA SER A 251 19.07 -10.54 -1.51
C SER A 251 18.36 -10.72 -0.18
N PHE A 252 17.59 -9.72 0.23
CA PHE A 252 16.72 -9.83 1.40
C PHE A 252 15.62 -10.87 1.19
N GLU A 253 15.23 -11.11 -0.07
CA GLU A 253 14.29 -12.14 -0.45
C GLU A 253 14.81 -13.57 -0.18
N ASN A 254 16.14 -13.80 -0.25
CA ASN A 254 16.80 -15.10 0.02
C ASN A 254 17.77 -15.03 1.22
N LEU A 255 17.51 -14.12 2.16
CA LEU A 255 18.50 -13.65 3.14
C LEU A 255 19.25 -14.75 3.90
N GLU A 256 18.55 -15.73 4.47
CA GLU A 256 19.17 -16.77 5.28
C GLU A 256 20.08 -17.68 4.44
N SER A 257 19.62 -18.09 3.25
CA SER A 257 20.40 -18.91 2.33
C SER A 257 21.63 -18.16 1.80
N ASP A 258 21.43 -16.92 1.35
CA ASP A 258 22.50 -16.08 0.81
C ASP A 258 23.53 -15.73 1.90
N ALA A 259 23.09 -15.45 3.13
CA ALA A 259 24.01 -15.19 4.24
C ALA A 259 24.81 -16.44 4.61
N THR A 260 24.19 -17.62 4.66
CA THR A 260 24.89 -18.88 4.94
C THR A 260 25.97 -19.17 3.90
N GLN A 261 25.73 -18.86 2.62
CA GLN A 261 26.74 -19.00 1.57
C GLN A 261 27.95 -18.10 1.80
N VAL A 262 27.73 -16.85 2.22
CA VAL A 262 28.83 -15.92 2.56
C VAL A 262 29.64 -16.44 3.76
N LEU A 263 28.98 -16.89 4.83
CA LEU A 263 29.66 -17.41 6.02
C LEU A 263 30.52 -18.64 5.68
N LYS A 264 29.98 -19.56 4.87
CA LYS A 264 30.72 -20.73 4.36
C LYS A 264 31.91 -20.34 3.50
N HIS A 265 31.74 -19.38 2.59
CA HIS A 265 32.83 -18.92 1.74
C HIS A 265 33.99 -18.32 2.54
N LEU A 266 33.66 -17.63 3.64
CA LEU A 266 34.63 -17.05 4.56
C LEU A 266 35.18 -18.07 5.58
N ASN A 267 34.71 -19.32 5.58
CA ASN A 267 35.03 -20.36 6.57
C ASN A 267 34.76 -19.94 8.02
N ILE A 268 33.64 -19.24 8.26
CA ILE A 268 33.21 -18.76 9.58
C ILE A 268 31.84 -19.32 10.00
N ASP A 269 31.25 -20.22 9.22
CA ASP A 269 29.93 -20.80 9.51
C ASP A 269 29.92 -21.73 10.71
N GLU A 270 31.08 -22.24 11.14
CA GLU A 270 31.25 -22.94 12.42
C GLU A 270 31.40 -21.98 13.62
N GLN A 271 31.85 -20.74 13.38
CA GLN A 271 32.06 -19.73 14.44
C GLN A 271 30.80 -18.93 14.73
N VAL A 272 30.02 -18.60 13.69
CA VAL A 272 28.85 -17.74 13.81
C VAL A 272 27.77 -18.18 12.83
N SER A 273 26.51 -18.10 13.28
CA SER A 273 25.34 -18.27 12.43
C SER A 273 24.65 -16.94 12.17
N PHE A 274 24.02 -16.81 11.01
CA PHE A 274 23.20 -15.63 10.73
C PHE A 274 21.99 -15.60 11.68
N PRO A 275 21.73 -14.48 12.36
CA PRO A 275 20.70 -14.45 13.40
C PRO A 275 19.32 -14.67 12.79
N LYS A 276 18.49 -15.43 13.52
CA LYS A 276 17.09 -15.65 13.17
C LYS A 276 16.35 -14.33 13.20
N GLN A 277 15.24 -14.26 12.47
CA GLN A 277 14.35 -13.12 12.58
C GLN A 277 13.89 -12.97 14.04
N GLN A 278 14.33 -11.88 14.66
CA GLN A 278 14.05 -11.55 16.05
C GLN A 278 12.53 -11.42 16.28
N GLU A 279 12.00 -12.01 17.36
CA GLU A 279 10.55 -12.06 17.61
C GLU A 279 9.90 -10.67 17.74
N TRP A 280 10.64 -9.70 18.28
CA TRP A 280 10.21 -8.31 18.39
C TRP A 280 10.18 -7.59 17.03
N TYR A 281 10.89 -8.10 16.04
CA TYR A 281 10.95 -7.58 14.68
C TYR A 281 10.02 -8.35 13.74
N LYS A 282 8.72 -8.05 13.79
CA LYS A 282 7.72 -8.56 12.83
C LYS A 282 7.77 -7.82 11.48
N ALA A 283 8.88 -7.92 10.75
CA ALA A 283 8.96 -7.37 9.39
C ALA A 283 8.76 -8.45 8.33
N GLY A 284 7.67 -8.33 7.57
CA GLY A 284 7.48 -9.05 6.31
C GLY A 284 6.78 -10.39 6.47
N GLY A 285 5.46 -10.39 6.31
CA GLY A 285 4.77 -11.59 5.85
C GLY A 285 5.42 -12.10 4.57
N LYS A 286 5.41 -13.43 4.40
CA LYS A 286 5.87 -14.19 3.23
C LYS A 286 5.75 -13.40 1.92
N GLY A 287 6.85 -13.37 1.14
CA GLY A 287 6.84 -13.04 -0.29
C GLY A 287 5.98 -11.83 -0.67
N PHE A 288 6.45 -10.62 -0.38
CA PHE A 288 5.73 -9.43 -0.84
C PHE A 288 5.90 -9.29 -2.36
N VAL A 289 4.86 -9.63 -3.13
CA VAL A 289 4.59 -8.99 -4.42
C VAL A 289 4.31 -7.50 -4.13
N ILE A 290 4.40 -6.62 -5.13
CA ILE A 290 3.91 -5.25 -5.00
C ILE A 290 2.42 -5.34 -4.71
N ASP A 291 2.07 -5.38 -3.42
CA ASP A 291 0.70 -5.31 -3.00
C ASP A 291 0.24 -3.89 -3.33
N ALA A 292 -0.44 -3.77 -4.48
CA ALA A 292 -1.27 -2.64 -4.88
C ALA A 292 -1.96 -1.92 -3.69
N PRO A 293 -2.43 -2.60 -2.61
CA PRO A 293 -2.90 -1.94 -1.39
C PRO A 293 -2.03 -0.82 -0.78
N LYS A 294 -0.69 -0.91 -0.83
CA LYS A 294 0.20 -0.02 -0.05
C LYS A 294 0.38 1.36 -0.65
N TYR A 295 0.26 1.50 -1.97
CA TYR A 295 0.44 2.76 -2.67
C TYR A 295 -0.86 3.30 -3.28
N THR A 296 -2.01 2.72 -2.94
CA THR A 296 -3.34 3.18 -3.41
C THR A 296 -3.60 4.67 -3.22
N ASN A 297 -3.04 5.27 -2.15
CA ASN A 297 -3.20 6.68 -1.83
C ASN A 297 -2.01 7.55 -2.29
N VAL A 298 -1.04 6.96 -2.99
CA VAL A 298 0.07 7.68 -3.62
C VAL A 298 -0.35 8.02 -5.04
N PRO A 299 -0.33 9.31 -5.46
CA PRO A 299 -0.62 9.67 -6.83
C PRO A 299 0.27 8.88 -7.79
N LYS A 300 -0.32 8.26 -8.83
CA LYS A 300 0.44 7.39 -9.75
C LYS A 300 1.61 8.11 -10.42
N LYS A 301 1.43 9.39 -10.77
CA LYS A 301 2.52 10.26 -11.28
C LYS A 301 3.69 10.36 -10.31
N LEU A 302 3.41 10.50 -9.01
CA LEU A 302 4.44 10.55 -7.99
C LEU A 302 5.11 9.18 -7.80
N LEU A 303 4.33 8.09 -7.78
CA LEU A 303 4.88 6.74 -7.70
C LEU A 303 5.80 6.43 -8.88
N LYS A 304 5.41 6.84 -10.10
CA LYS A 304 6.25 6.73 -11.30
C LYS A 304 7.55 7.53 -11.14
N LYS A 305 7.49 8.79 -10.68
CA LYS A 305 8.70 9.57 -10.38
C LYS A 305 9.64 8.86 -9.41
N ILE A 306 9.10 8.20 -8.39
CA ILE A 306 9.90 7.38 -7.47
C ILE A 306 10.52 6.20 -8.21
N ILE A 307 9.74 5.39 -8.93
CA ILE A 307 10.28 4.23 -9.65
C ILE A 307 11.38 4.65 -10.64
N ASP A 308 11.15 5.71 -11.40
CA ASP A 308 12.12 6.27 -12.35
C ASP A 308 13.41 6.71 -11.62
N LYS A 309 13.29 7.28 -10.41
CA LYS A 309 14.43 7.68 -9.57
C LYS A 309 15.29 6.51 -9.08
N TYR A 310 14.71 5.33 -8.88
CA TYR A 310 15.44 4.11 -8.50
C TYR A 310 15.62 3.15 -9.69
N SER A 311 15.39 3.60 -10.93
CA SER A 311 15.45 2.75 -12.13
C SER A 311 16.79 2.04 -12.32
N ASN A 312 17.90 2.72 -12.04
CA ASN A 312 19.24 2.12 -12.04
C ASN A 312 19.31 0.94 -11.06
N ASP A 313 18.77 1.09 -9.85
CA ASP A 313 18.80 0.02 -8.84
C ASP A 313 17.96 -1.20 -9.25
N TYR A 314 16.80 -0.96 -9.87
CA TYR A 314 16.01 -2.05 -10.44
C TYR A 314 16.82 -2.83 -11.49
N THR A 315 17.49 -2.09 -12.37
CA THR A 315 18.24 -2.68 -13.49
C THR A 315 19.51 -3.40 -13.02
N ILE A 316 20.33 -2.74 -12.20
CA ILE A 316 21.63 -3.25 -11.70
C ILE A 316 21.44 -4.56 -10.94
N PHE A 317 20.36 -4.67 -10.16
CA PHE A 317 20.11 -5.81 -9.28
C PHE A 317 18.99 -6.73 -9.78
N SER A 318 18.70 -6.73 -11.09
CA SER A 318 17.74 -7.65 -11.73
C SER A 318 16.36 -7.68 -11.07
N TYR A 319 15.91 -6.57 -10.50
CA TYR A 319 14.54 -6.46 -10.01
C TYR A 319 13.61 -6.04 -11.16
N SER A 320 12.45 -6.70 -11.25
CA SER A 320 11.39 -6.29 -12.17
C SER A 320 10.96 -4.86 -11.86
N THR A 321 11.12 -3.96 -12.83
CA THR A 321 10.65 -2.58 -12.69
C THR A 321 9.11 -2.58 -12.71
N PRO A 322 8.45 -2.00 -11.69
CA PRO A 322 7.00 -1.94 -11.66
C PRO A 322 6.49 -1.05 -12.80
N SER A 323 5.54 -1.54 -13.59
CA SER A 323 4.79 -0.68 -14.51
C SER A 323 3.77 0.14 -13.72
N VAL A 324 3.78 1.46 -13.93
CA VAL A 324 2.73 2.35 -13.42
C VAL A 324 2.00 2.90 -14.61
N GLU A 325 0.86 2.29 -14.92
CA GLU A 325 -0.01 2.77 -15.99
C GLU A 325 -0.75 4.04 -15.53
N ILE A 326 -0.41 5.16 -16.15
CA ILE A 326 -1.03 6.48 -15.94
C ILE A 326 -1.87 6.78 -17.17
N PHE A 327 -3.17 6.52 -17.07
CA PHE A 327 -4.13 6.91 -18.10
C PHE A 327 -4.66 8.31 -17.80
N THR A 328 -4.52 9.20 -18.79
CA THR A 328 -5.13 10.53 -18.78
C THR A 328 -6.63 10.45 -19.09
N SER A 329 -7.35 11.57 -18.95
CA SER A 329 -8.75 11.64 -19.40
C SER A 329 -8.86 11.36 -20.90
N ALA A 330 -7.91 11.84 -21.72
CA ALA A 330 -7.91 11.62 -23.16
C ALA A 330 -7.76 10.12 -23.50
N ASP A 331 -6.85 9.41 -22.83
CA ASP A 331 -6.67 7.96 -23.03
C ASP A 331 -7.96 7.19 -22.68
N ARG A 332 -8.65 7.59 -21.61
CA ARG A 332 -9.91 6.97 -21.18
C ARG A 332 -11.05 7.26 -22.15
N ILE A 333 -11.15 8.49 -22.66
CA ILE A 333 -12.14 8.84 -23.69
C ILE A 333 -11.89 8.02 -24.95
N GLN A 334 -10.64 7.92 -25.41
CA GLN A 334 -10.28 7.08 -26.56
C GLN A 334 -10.64 5.60 -26.34
N ALA A 335 -10.42 5.08 -25.12
CA ALA A 335 -10.80 3.71 -24.77
C ALA A 335 -12.33 3.52 -24.78
N VAL A 336 -13.08 4.48 -24.25
CA VAL A 336 -14.56 4.50 -24.33
C VAL A 336 -14.99 4.46 -25.78
N GLU A 337 -14.49 5.39 -26.61
CA GLU A 337 -14.83 5.46 -28.04
C GLU A 337 -14.54 4.15 -28.76
N LYS A 338 -13.37 3.54 -28.51
CA LYS A 338 -12.99 2.26 -29.11
C LYS A 338 -13.95 1.13 -28.71
N VAL A 339 -14.26 0.99 -27.43
CA VAL A 339 -15.16 -0.07 -26.91
C VAL A 339 -16.61 0.16 -27.34
N CYS A 340 -17.00 1.42 -27.52
CA CYS A 340 -18.35 1.82 -27.88
C CYS A 340 -18.57 1.98 -29.40
N ALA A 341 -17.53 1.94 -30.24
CA ALA A 341 -17.58 2.23 -31.68
C ALA A 341 -18.69 1.48 -32.45
N ASN A 342 -18.94 0.21 -32.08
CA ASN A 342 -19.95 -0.63 -32.74
C ASN A 342 -21.32 -0.62 -32.03
N LYS A 343 -21.53 0.27 -31.06
CA LYS A 343 -22.77 0.32 -30.28
C LYS A 343 -23.55 1.59 -30.61
N LYS A 344 -24.80 1.45 -31.09
CA LYS A 344 -25.74 2.58 -31.21
C LYS A 344 -26.25 2.99 -29.83
N ASN A 345 -25.49 3.83 -29.16
CA ASN A 345 -25.77 4.25 -27.80
C ASN A 345 -25.96 5.77 -27.78
N SER A 346 -27.21 6.22 -27.79
CA SER A 346 -27.60 7.58 -27.45
C SER A 346 -28.57 7.52 -26.28
N TRP A 347 -28.88 8.65 -25.67
CA TRP A 347 -29.94 8.72 -24.66
C TRP A 347 -31.22 8.03 -25.13
N GLU A 348 -31.63 8.21 -26.38
CA GLU A 348 -32.85 7.64 -26.95
C GLU A 348 -32.82 6.12 -27.02
N SER A 349 -31.68 5.50 -27.33
CA SER A 349 -31.55 4.05 -27.46
C SER A 349 -31.50 3.29 -26.13
N LEU A 350 -31.35 4.01 -25.02
CA LEU A 350 -31.44 3.41 -23.68
C LEU A 350 -32.87 2.94 -23.36
N SER A 351 -32.98 1.76 -22.75
CA SER A 351 -34.23 1.27 -22.16
C SER A 351 -34.73 2.20 -21.05
N ALA A 352 -36.02 2.10 -20.71
CA ALA A 352 -36.61 2.89 -19.62
C ALA A 352 -35.86 2.70 -18.29
N VAL A 353 -35.43 1.47 -17.98
CA VAL A 353 -34.66 1.16 -16.77
C VAL A 353 -33.28 1.82 -16.82
N GLN A 354 -32.57 1.74 -17.96
CA GLN A 354 -31.26 2.38 -18.11
C GLN A 354 -31.36 3.91 -18.03
N LYS A 355 -32.37 4.53 -18.66
CA LYS A 355 -32.64 5.97 -18.54
C LYS A 355 -32.88 6.37 -17.09
N GLN A 356 -33.69 5.60 -16.36
CA GLN A 356 -33.98 5.86 -14.95
C GLN A 356 -32.74 5.73 -14.07
N ILE A 357 -31.91 4.70 -14.30
CA ILE A 357 -30.64 4.52 -13.57
C ILE A 357 -29.73 5.70 -13.86
N LEU A 358 -29.46 6.02 -15.12
CA LEU A 358 -28.57 7.12 -15.51
C LEU A 358 -29.04 8.46 -14.93
N ALA A 359 -30.32 8.81 -15.13
CA ALA A 359 -30.85 10.11 -14.75
C ALA A 359 -30.79 10.37 -13.24
N LYS A 360 -30.89 9.33 -12.40
CA LYS A 360 -30.76 9.42 -10.94
C LYS A 360 -29.33 9.63 -10.45
N HIS A 361 -28.32 9.44 -11.32
CA HIS A 361 -26.91 9.53 -10.95
C HIS A 361 -26.19 10.74 -11.57
N ILE A 362 -26.82 11.43 -12.52
CA ILE A 362 -26.26 12.66 -13.09
C ILE A 362 -26.81 13.85 -12.31
N ILE A 363 -25.90 14.55 -11.64
CA ILE A 363 -26.18 15.85 -11.01
C ILE A 363 -26.06 16.94 -12.08
N VAL A 364 -26.99 17.88 -12.03
CA VAL A 364 -27.09 19.03 -12.93
C VAL A 364 -26.68 20.28 -12.17
N ASN A 365 -25.79 21.09 -12.75
CA ASN A 365 -25.56 22.46 -12.32
C ASN A 365 -25.75 23.36 -13.55
N ASP A 366 -26.88 24.07 -13.57
CA ASP A 366 -27.27 24.92 -14.71
C ASP A 366 -26.45 26.22 -14.77
N GLU A 367 -26.01 26.74 -13.61
CA GLU A 367 -25.22 27.98 -13.50
C GLU A 367 -23.86 27.85 -14.20
N HIS A 368 -23.12 26.79 -13.88
CA HIS A 368 -21.82 26.47 -14.50
C HIS A 368 -21.95 25.51 -15.69
N ARG A 369 -23.19 25.20 -16.13
CA ARG A 369 -23.52 24.40 -17.31
C ARG A 369 -22.79 23.06 -17.40
N PHE A 370 -22.79 22.28 -16.33
CA PHE A 370 -22.19 20.95 -16.31
C PHE A 370 -23.12 19.84 -15.81
N LEU A 371 -22.76 18.61 -16.18
CA LEU A 371 -23.36 17.36 -15.75
C LEU A 371 -22.29 16.47 -15.10
N PHE A 372 -22.52 16.03 -13.87
CA PHE A 372 -21.59 15.18 -13.14
C PHE A 372 -22.21 13.80 -12.84
N CYS A 373 -21.64 12.71 -13.36
CA CYS A 373 -22.05 11.36 -12.94
C CYS A 373 -21.48 11.02 -11.56
N SER A 374 -22.33 11.09 -10.54
CA SER A 374 -21.99 10.87 -9.13
C SER A 374 -21.84 9.38 -8.80
N VAL A 375 -20.68 8.80 -9.11
CA VAL A 375 -20.38 7.40 -8.79
C VAL A 375 -19.99 7.21 -7.31
N PRO A 376 -20.70 6.37 -6.54
CA PRO A 376 -20.32 6.06 -5.17
C PRO A 376 -18.92 5.46 -5.05
N LYS A 377 -18.23 5.85 -3.97
CA LYS A 377 -16.85 5.41 -3.62
C LYS A 377 -15.77 5.90 -4.58
N VAL A 378 -16.10 6.85 -5.45
CA VAL A 378 -15.18 7.55 -6.35
C VAL A 378 -15.24 9.05 -6.08
N ALA A 379 -15.07 9.42 -4.80
CA ALA A 379 -15.09 10.80 -4.33
C ALA A 379 -16.38 11.60 -4.61
N CYS A 380 -17.52 10.93 -4.87
CA CYS A 380 -18.82 11.58 -5.08
C CYS A 380 -19.21 12.58 -3.98
N SER A 381 -18.93 12.27 -2.71
CA SER A 381 -19.20 13.19 -1.59
C SER A 381 -18.31 14.44 -1.65
N ASN A 382 -17.07 14.34 -2.14
CA ASN A 382 -16.18 15.49 -2.28
C ASN A 382 -16.65 16.40 -3.43
N TRP A 383 -17.04 15.82 -4.56
CA TRP A 383 -17.66 16.59 -5.64
C TRP A 383 -18.93 17.30 -5.19
N LYS A 384 -19.79 16.64 -4.40
CA LYS A 384 -20.96 17.30 -3.81
C LYS A 384 -20.59 18.48 -2.88
N ARG A 385 -19.46 18.43 -2.17
CA ARG A 385 -18.96 19.58 -1.40
C ARG A 385 -18.50 20.72 -2.29
N VAL A 386 -17.86 20.40 -3.41
CA VAL A 386 -17.51 21.41 -4.43
C VAL A 386 -18.78 22.10 -4.91
N LEU A 387 -19.82 21.34 -5.26
CA LEU A 387 -21.11 21.89 -5.71
C LEU A 387 -21.74 22.79 -4.64
N MET A 388 -21.75 22.39 -3.36
CA MET A 388 -22.27 23.24 -2.28
C MET A 388 -21.54 24.60 -2.18
N VAL A 389 -20.24 24.66 -2.49
CA VAL A 389 -19.51 25.94 -2.53
C VAL A 389 -19.87 26.75 -3.78
N LEU A 390 -19.99 26.09 -4.93
CA LEU A 390 -20.41 26.73 -6.17
C LEU A 390 -21.81 27.34 -6.05
N ASP A 391 -22.74 26.63 -5.40
CA ASP A 391 -24.11 27.06 -5.13
C ASP A 391 -24.20 28.13 -4.01
N GLY A 392 -23.06 28.58 -3.47
CA GLY A 392 -22.99 29.61 -2.43
C GLY A 392 -23.42 29.16 -1.04
N ALA A 393 -23.63 27.86 -0.82
CA ALA A 393 -24.06 27.34 0.49
C ALA A 393 -22.93 27.36 1.53
N GLU A 394 -21.66 27.34 1.11
CA GLU A 394 -20.47 27.40 1.96
C GLU A 394 -19.29 28.06 1.24
N SER A 395 -18.32 28.59 1.98
CA SER A 395 -17.15 29.28 1.39
C SER A 395 -15.93 28.39 1.13
N ASP A 396 -15.82 27.24 1.82
CA ASP A 396 -14.69 26.31 1.67
C ASP A 396 -15.18 24.87 1.72
N SER A 397 -14.82 24.10 0.68
CA SER A 397 -15.21 22.70 0.54
C SER A 397 -14.63 21.81 1.65
N ASN A 398 -13.56 22.24 2.32
CA ASN A 398 -12.96 21.53 3.46
C ASN A 398 -13.77 21.66 4.75
N ASN A 399 -14.57 22.73 4.90
CA ASN A 399 -15.38 22.99 6.10
C ASN A 399 -16.67 22.15 6.14
N ILE A 400 -17.05 21.55 5.01
CA ILE A 400 -18.28 20.77 4.90
C ILE A 400 -18.10 19.37 5.48
N GLY A 401 -18.76 19.12 6.61
CA GLY A 401 -18.79 17.80 7.26
C GLY A 401 -19.58 16.76 6.46
N LYS A 402 -20.85 16.55 6.83
CA LYS A 402 -21.73 15.54 6.23
C LYS A 402 -22.58 16.16 5.14
N VAL A 403 -22.40 15.66 3.92
CA VAL A 403 -23.21 16.04 2.75
C VAL A 403 -24.56 15.34 2.81
N ASN A 404 -25.65 16.11 2.68
CA ASN A 404 -26.97 15.56 2.40
C ASN A 404 -27.09 15.31 0.89
N HIS A 405 -27.47 14.09 0.51
CA HIS A 405 -27.45 13.68 -0.90
C HIS A 405 -28.70 14.09 -1.69
N LEU A 406 -29.73 14.63 -1.01
CA LEU A 406 -31.01 15.02 -1.60
C LEU A 406 -31.05 16.47 -2.07
N ASP A 407 -30.07 17.29 -1.70
CA ASP A 407 -30.11 18.74 -1.91
C ASP A 407 -29.57 19.16 -3.29
N PHE A 408 -29.48 18.23 -4.25
CA PHE A 408 -28.93 18.47 -5.58
C PHE A 408 -29.99 18.17 -6.64
N THR A 409 -29.98 18.94 -7.73
CA THR A 409 -30.80 18.65 -8.91
C THR A 409 -30.18 17.52 -9.71
N TYR A 410 -30.97 16.48 -10.00
CA TYR A 410 -30.58 15.38 -10.85
C TYR A 410 -31.30 15.46 -12.20
N LEU A 411 -30.75 14.81 -13.24
CA LEU A 411 -31.45 14.70 -14.52
C LEU A 411 -32.84 14.07 -14.38
N ALA A 412 -33.04 13.19 -13.38
CA ALA A 412 -34.32 12.55 -13.10
C ALA A 412 -35.42 13.53 -12.66
N ASP A 413 -35.04 14.74 -12.21
CA ASP A 413 -35.97 15.78 -11.76
C ASP A 413 -36.46 16.67 -12.92
N LEU A 414 -35.90 16.49 -14.11
CA LEU A 414 -36.13 17.36 -15.27
C LEU A 414 -37.06 16.74 -16.32
N PRO A 415 -37.82 17.55 -17.06
CA PRO A 415 -38.64 17.06 -18.17
C PRO A 415 -37.77 16.55 -19.33
N PRO A 416 -38.27 15.63 -20.18
CA PRO A 416 -37.47 14.98 -21.24
C PRO A 416 -36.73 15.93 -22.20
N LEU A 417 -37.35 17.04 -22.59
CA LEU A 417 -36.71 18.04 -23.45
C LEU A 417 -35.53 18.74 -22.76
N ALA A 418 -35.68 19.06 -21.47
CA ALA A 418 -34.63 19.66 -20.65
C ALA A 418 -33.44 18.72 -20.46
N ILE A 419 -33.70 17.42 -20.29
CA ILE A 419 -32.66 16.38 -20.23
C ILE A 419 -31.89 16.34 -21.56
N LYS A 420 -32.60 16.26 -22.69
CA LYS A 420 -31.97 16.18 -24.02
C LYS A 420 -31.09 17.39 -24.33
N HIS A 421 -31.58 18.59 -24.00
CA HIS A 421 -30.81 19.83 -24.16
C HIS A 421 -29.50 19.79 -23.36
N ARG A 422 -29.56 19.43 -22.07
CA ARG A 422 -28.37 19.41 -21.20
C ARG A 422 -27.37 18.32 -21.60
N LEU A 423 -27.85 17.13 -21.92
CA LEU A 423 -26.99 16.05 -22.42
C LEU A 423 -26.23 16.46 -23.70
N LYS A 424 -26.82 17.32 -24.53
CA LYS A 424 -26.16 17.86 -25.73
C LYS A 424 -25.19 19.00 -25.41
N GLU A 425 -25.63 19.99 -24.63
CA GLU A 425 -24.96 21.30 -24.56
C GLU A 425 -24.06 21.53 -23.33
N TYR A 426 -24.15 20.70 -22.29
CA TYR A 426 -23.43 20.92 -21.02
C TYR A 426 -22.11 20.16 -20.98
N TYR A 427 -21.13 20.66 -20.24
CA TYR A 427 -19.90 19.90 -20.00
C TYR A 427 -20.17 18.66 -19.13
N LYS A 428 -19.81 17.48 -19.59
CA LYS A 428 -20.12 16.19 -18.94
C LYS A 428 -18.86 15.57 -18.39
N PHE A 429 -18.81 15.30 -17.09
CA PHE A 429 -17.68 14.60 -16.51
C PHE A 429 -18.07 13.50 -15.52
N MET A 430 -17.18 12.53 -15.38
CA MET A 430 -17.28 11.48 -14.38
C MET A 430 -15.91 11.11 -13.84
N PHE A 431 -15.90 10.44 -12.70
CA PHE A 431 -14.69 9.87 -12.12
C PHE A 431 -14.85 8.37 -11.97
N VAL A 432 -13.77 7.64 -12.24
CA VAL A 432 -13.71 6.17 -12.10
C VAL A 432 -12.63 5.74 -11.13
N ARG A 433 -12.71 4.51 -10.64
CA ARG A 433 -11.72 3.85 -9.78
C ARG A 433 -11.57 2.40 -10.23
N GLU A 434 -10.41 1.81 -10.01
CA GLU A 434 -10.21 0.37 -10.21
C GLU A 434 -11.39 -0.44 -9.61
N PRO A 435 -12.06 -1.31 -10.41
CA PRO A 435 -13.34 -1.92 -10.02
C PRO A 435 -13.32 -2.71 -8.70
N LEU A 436 -12.32 -3.58 -8.48
CA LEU A 436 -12.22 -4.36 -7.24
C LEU A 436 -11.95 -3.47 -6.01
N GLU A 437 -11.19 -2.39 -6.18
CA GLU A 437 -10.96 -1.39 -5.15
C GLU A 437 -12.23 -0.63 -4.79
N ARG A 438 -13.04 -0.26 -5.79
CA ARG A 438 -14.36 0.34 -5.56
C ARG A 438 -15.26 -0.62 -4.78
N LEU A 439 -15.30 -1.90 -5.16
CA LEU A 439 -16.08 -2.92 -4.45
C LEU A 439 -15.62 -3.13 -3.02
N THR A 440 -14.32 -3.19 -2.79
CA THR A 440 -13.74 -3.31 -1.45
C THR A 440 -14.05 -2.07 -0.60
N SER A 441 -13.99 -0.88 -1.21
CA SER A 441 -14.37 0.37 -0.57
C SER A 441 -15.85 0.36 -0.17
N ALA A 442 -16.74 -0.12 -1.04
CA ALA A 442 -18.16 -0.29 -0.75
C ALA A 442 -18.40 -1.30 0.39
N TYR A 443 -17.78 -2.48 0.32
CA TYR A 443 -17.89 -3.51 1.36
C TYR A 443 -17.49 -2.98 2.74
N LYS A 444 -16.34 -2.31 2.83
CA LYS A 444 -15.86 -1.71 4.08
C LYS A 444 -16.83 -0.67 4.63
N ASP A 445 -17.36 0.17 3.75
CA ASP A 445 -18.26 1.24 4.13
C ASP A 445 -19.63 0.75 4.58
N LYS A 446 -20.13 -0.35 3.99
CA LYS A 446 -21.50 -0.83 4.21
C LYS A 446 -21.63 -2.00 5.18
N PHE A 447 -20.60 -2.82 5.33
CA PHE A 447 -20.68 -4.07 6.11
C PHE A 447 -19.59 -4.22 7.18
N VAL A 448 -18.49 -3.46 7.11
CA VAL A 448 -17.44 -3.49 8.15
C VAL A 448 -17.61 -2.37 9.16
N ARG A 449 -17.98 -1.17 8.71
CA ARG A 449 -18.35 -0.06 9.60
C ARG A 449 -19.74 -0.31 10.19
N ASN A 450 -20.01 0.23 11.37
CA ASN A 450 -21.34 0.15 11.97
C ASN A 450 -22.37 0.92 11.13
N ASN A 451 -23.03 0.23 10.21
CA ASN A 451 -24.07 0.76 9.33
C ASN A 451 -25.33 -0.08 9.44
N THR A 452 -26.07 0.11 10.52
CA THR A 452 -27.25 -0.69 10.86
C THR A 452 -28.30 -0.70 9.74
N SER A 453 -28.43 0.39 8.98
CA SER A 453 -29.36 0.46 7.84
C SER A 453 -28.98 -0.52 6.73
N PHE A 454 -27.71 -0.50 6.29
CA PHE A 454 -27.22 -1.45 5.27
C PHE A 454 -27.19 -2.89 5.79
N HIS A 455 -26.83 -3.11 7.06
CA HIS A 455 -26.84 -4.45 7.67
C HIS A 455 -28.25 -5.06 7.63
N LYS A 456 -29.27 -4.28 8.02
CA LYS A 456 -30.67 -4.72 7.99
C LYS A 456 -31.18 -4.94 6.56
N ARG A 457 -30.91 -4.02 5.63
CA ARG A 457 -31.47 -4.06 4.27
C ARG A 457 -30.74 -5.05 3.36
N TYR A 458 -29.42 -4.96 3.30
CA TYR A 458 -28.59 -5.75 2.39
C TYR A 458 -27.87 -6.89 3.11
N GLY A 459 -27.35 -6.67 4.32
CA GLY A 459 -26.58 -7.69 5.02
C GLY A 459 -27.41 -8.96 5.30
N ARG A 460 -28.63 -8.77 5.81
CA ARG A 460 -29.60 -9.87 5.97
C ARG A 460 -29.93 -10.57 4.66
N ARG A 461 -30.09 -9.82 3.56
CA ARG A 461 -30.41 -10.37 2.23
C ARG A 461 -29.24 -11.22 1.70
N ILE A 462 -28.01 -10.74 1.84
CA ILE A 462 -26.79 -11.45 1.45
C ILE A 462 -26.69 -12.76 2.23
N VAL A 463 -26.79 -12.69 3.57
CA VAL A 463 -26.70 -13.88 4.42
C VAL A 463 -27.77 -14.91 4.09
N LYS A 464 -29.02 -14.48 3.88
CA LYS A 464 -30.12 -15.38 3.48
C LYS A 464 -29.90 -16.04 2.12
N LYS A 465 -29.31 -15.34 1.16
CA LYS A 465 -29.08 -15.87 -0.19
C LYS A 465 -27.88 -16.82 -0.23
N VAL A 466 -26.82 -16.51 0.51
CA VAL A 466 -25.53 -17.19 0.39
C VAL A 466 -25.35 -18.34 1.40
N ARG A 467 -25.81 -18.19 2.65
CA ARG A 467 -25.65 -19.24 3.67
C ARG A 467 -26.77 -20.28 3.53
N LYS A 468 -26.40 -21.56 3.50
CA LYS A 468 -27.36 -22.68 3.44
C LYS A 468 -28.33 -22.69 4.64
N ASN A 469 -27.81 -22.44 5.85
CA ASN A 469 -28.58 -22.46 7.11
C ASN A 469 -28.37 -21.15 7.90
N PRO A 470 -29.05 -20.05 7.54
CA PRO A 470 -28.88 -18.78 8.25
C PRO A 470 -29.51 -18.80 9.66
N PRO A 471 -28.86 -18.19 10.68
CA PRO A 471 -29.44 -18.10 12.03
C PRO A 471 -30.82 -17.43 12.07
N ARG A 472 -31.71 -17.91 12.97
CA ARG A 472 -32.97 -17.22 13.30
C ARG A 472 -32.62 -15.94 14.06
N GLY A 473 -32.85 -14.76 13.45
CA GLY A 473 -32.51 -13.46 14.05
C GLY A 473 -31.32 -12.73 13.44
N LEU A 474 -31.11 -12.84 12.11
CA LEU A 474 -30.03 -12.18 11.40
C LEU A 474 -29.93 -10.68 11.70
N LYS A 475 -28.77 -10.21 12.14
CA LYS A 475 -28.44 -8.78 12.22
C LYS A 475 -27.88 -8.26 10.90
N GLY A 476 -27.14 -9.09 10.16
CA GLY A 476 -26.54 -8.75 8.86
C GLY A 476 -25.29 -7.88 8.99
N ASP A 477 -24.71 -7.82 10.17
CA ASP A 477 -23.46 -7.11 10.53
C ASP A 477 -22.21 -8.02 10.44
N ASP A 478 -22.40 -9.27 10.01
CA ASP A 478 -21.38 -10.33 9.96
C ASP A 478 -21.15 -10.85 8.53
N VAL A 479 -21.51 -10.06 7.52
CA VAL A 479 -21.26 -10.41 6.10
C VAL A 479 -19.77 -10.44 5.83
N THR A 480 -19.28 -11.53 5.27
CA THR A 480 -17.88 -11.66 4.82
C THR A 480 -17.68 -11.13 3.41
N ILE A 481 -16.43 -10.81 3.03
CA ILE A 481 -16.11 -10.35 1.67
C ILE A 481 -16.43 -11.42 0.61
N SER A 482 -16.24 -12.70 0.93
CA SER A 482 -16.59 -13.81 0.03
C SER A 482 -18.09 -13.91 -0.17
N GLU A 483 -18.90 -13.75 0.88
CA GLU A 483 -20.37 -13.74 0.75
C GLU A 483 -20.87 -12.52 -0.04
N PHE A 484 -20.27 -11.35 0.18
CA PHE A 484 -20.56 -10.15 -0.59
C PHE A 484 -20.22 -10.34 -2.08
N PHE A 485 -19.06 -10.92 -2.39
CA PHE A 485 -18.64 -11.20 -3.77
C PHE A 485 -19.49 -12.27 -4.44
N GLN A 486 -19.89 -13.32 -3.70
CA GLN A 486 -20.84 -14.30 -4.19
C GLN A 486 -22.18 -13.65 -4.55
N TYR A 487 -22.73 -12.86 -3.64
CA TYR A 487 -23.96 -12.10 -3.88
C TYR A 487 -23.87 -11.19 -5.11
N ILE A 488 -22.76 -10.45 -5.26
CA ILE A 488 -22.49 -9.62 -6.45
C ILE A 488 -22.47 -10.48 -7.71
N SER A 489 -21.70 -11.57 -7.71
CA SER A 489 -21.53 -12.42 -8.89
C SER A 489 -22.85 -13.00 -9.40
N GLU A 490 -23.81 -13.24 -8.50
CA GLU A 490 -25.13 -13.83 -8.78
C GLU A 490 -26.27 -12.81 -8.95
N SER A 491 -26.03 -11.50 -8.79
CA SER A 491 -27.08 -10.47 -8.92
C SER A 491 -27.29 -10.03 -10.37
N ARG A 492 -28.51 -9.72 -10.80
CA ARG A 492 -28.72 -9.06 -12.11
C ARG A 492 -28.18 -7.63 -12.07
N MET A 493 -27.57 -7.16 -13.16
CA MET A 493 -26.85 -5.88 -13.18
C MET A 493 -27.77 -4.68 -12.89
N GLU A 494 -28.99 -4.70 -13.43
CA GLU A 494 -29.99 -3.64 -13.27
C GLU A 494 -30.57 -3.56 -11.84
N GLU A 495 -30.44 -4.64 -11.06
CA GLU A 495 -30.93 -4.73 -9.68
C GLU A 495 -29.85 -4.44 -8.63
N MET A 496 -28.60 -4.24 -9.06
CA MET A 496 -27.49 -3.98 -8.15
C MET A 496 -27.67 -2.62 -7.47
N ASN A 497 -27.21 -2.49 -6.23
CA ASN A 497 -27.16 -1.20 -5.58
C ASN A 497 -26.07 -0.33 -6.24
N GLU A 498 -26.32 0.97 -6.37
CA GLU A 498 -25.40 1.99 -6.90
C GLU A 498 -23.94 1.90 -6.36
N HIS A 499 -23.73 1.40 -5.14
CA HIS A 499 -22.41 1.27 -4.52
C HIS A 499 -21.55 0.16 -5.12
N TRP A 500 -22.17 -0.80 -5.80
CA TRP A 500 -21.52 -1.93 -6.48
C TRP A 500 -22.20 -2.22 -7.83
N MET A 501 -22.84 -1.22 -8.44
CA MET A 501 -23.31 -1.35 -9.81
C MET A 501 -22.14 -1.03 -10.76
N PRO A 502 -21.92 -1.82 -11.82
CA PRO A 502 -20.93 -1.50 -12.86
C PRO A 502 -21.10 -0.08 -13.41
N TYR A 503 -20.00 0.57 -13.73
CA TYR A 503 -19.98 1.94 -14.24
C TYR A 503 -20.70 2.07 -15.58
N HIS A 504 -20.53 1.09 -16.47
CA HIS A 504 -21.21 1.08 -17.76
C HIS A 504 -22.74 1.02 -17.63
N MET A 505 -23.25 0.50 -16.51
CA MET A 505 -24.69 0.53 -16.19
C MET A 505 -25.10 1.83 -15.51
N LEU A 506 -24.29 2.33 -14.58
CA LEU A 506 -24.60 3.50 -13.76
C LEU A 506 -24.57 4.82 -14.55
N CYS A 507 -23.54 5.00 -15.37
CA CYS A 507 -23.22 6.25 -16.05
C CYS A 507 -23.33 6.18 -17.58
N GLN A 508 -23.58 4.99 -18.14
CA GLN A 508 -23.80 4.77 -19.58
C GLN A 508 -22.79 5.53 -20.49
N PRO A 509 -21.47 5.34 -20.31
CA PRO A 509 -20.41 6.05 -21.05
C PRO A 509 -20.44 5.84 -22.56
N CYS A 510 -21.12 4.80 -23.06
CA CYS A 510 -21.36 4.69 -24.49
C CYS A 510 -22.53 5.55 -24.99
N ALA A 511 -23.50 5.89 -24.12
CA ALA A 511 -24.69 6.68 -24.47
C ALA A 511 -24.58 8.17 -24.11
N VAL A 512 -23.61 8.50 -23.25
CA VAL A 512 -23.30 9.86 -22.82
C VAL A 512 -21.87 10.15 -23.24
N SER A 513 -21.71 11.13 -24.13
CA SER A 513 -20.39 11.64 -24.54
C SER A 513 -19.80 12.46 -23.40
N TYR A 514 -19.01 11.83 -22.53
CA TYR A 514 -18.30 12.52 -21.46
C TYR A 514 -17.12 13.31 -22.02
N ASP A 515 -17.05 14.59 -21.69
CA ASP A 515 -15.97 15.51 -22.05
C ASP A 515 -14.73 15.28 -21.15
N PHE A 516 -14.92 14.70 -19.96
CA PHE A 516 -13.82 14.33 -19.07
C PHE A 516 -14.10 13.10 -18.22
N ILE A 517 -13.12 12.20 -18.15
CA ILE A 517 -13.16 10.98 -17.35
C ILE A 517 -11.92 10.96 -16.46
N GLY A 518 -12.08 11.45 -15.23
CA GLY A 518 -11.03 11.46 -14.22
C GLY A 518 -10.91 10.11 -13.52
N SER A 519 -9.83 9.94 -12.75
CA SER A 519 -9.62 8.73 -11.97
C SER A 519 -9.36 9.00 -10.48
N PHE A 520 -9.81 8.10 -9.62
CA PHE A 520 -9.57 8.20 -8.17
C PHE A 520 -8.08 8.17 -7.84
N GLU A 521 -7.28 7.48 -8.65
CA GLU A 521 -5.83 7.36 -8.52
C GLU A 521 -5.09 8.65 -8.88
N ASN A 522 -5.75 9.58 -9.59
CA ASN A 522 -5.26 10.91 -9.98
C ASN A 522 -6.19 12.04 -9.49
N LEU A 523 -7.03 11.77 -8.48
CA LEU A 523 -8.22 12.55 -8.15
C LEU A 523 -8.00 14.06 -8.04
N GLU A 524 -6.99 14.50 -7.31
CA GLU A 524 -6.73 15.93 -7.09
C GLU A 524 -6.30 16.64 -8.38
N SER A 525 -5.40 16.02 -9.15
CA SER A 525 -4.92 16.55 -10.43
C SER A 525 -6.04 16.59 -11.47
N ASP A 526 -6.88 15.56 -11.51
CA ASP A 526 -7.98 15.45 -12.46
C ASP A 526 -9.14 16.39 -12.08
N ALA A 527 -9.46 16.51 -10.79
CA ALA A 527 -10.44 17.47 -10.31
C ALA A 527 -10.00 18.91 -10.58
N THR A 528 -8.73 19.25 -10.36
CA THR A 528 -8.21 20.59 -10.67
C THR A 528 -8.35 20.93 -12.16
N GLN A 529 -8.15 19.96 -13.07
CA GLN A 529 -8.36 20.17 -14.51
C GLN A 529 -9.82 20.48 -14.83
N VAL A 530 -10.77 19.75 -14.22
CA VAL A 530 -12.21 20.02 -14.38
C VAL A 530 -12.57 21.41 -13.85
N LEU A 531 -12.12 21.79 -12.65
CA LEU A 531 -12.41 23.11 -12.07
C LEU A 531 -11.86 24.25 -12.93
N LYS A 532 -10.65 24.08 -13.48
CA LYS A 532 -10.05 25.02 -14.44
C LYS A 532 -10.85 25.13 -15.73
N HIS A 533 -11.28 23.99 -16.28
CA HIS A 533 -12.08 23.98 -17.50
C HIS A 533 -13.41 24.72 -17.31
N LEU A 534 -14.02 24.58 -16.13
CA LEU A 534 -15.24 25.28 -15.74
C LEU A 534 -15.01 26.74 -15.32
N ASN A 535 -13.76 27.22 -15.28
CA ASN A 535 -13.36 28.55 -14.79
C ASN A 535 -13.83 28.85 -13.36
N VAL A 536 -13.78 27.85 -12.47
CA VAL A 536 -14.17 27.98 -11.05
C VAL A 536 -13.04 27.67 -10.08
N ASP A 537 -11.81 27.46 -10.56
CA ASP A 537 -10.67 27.11 -9.71
C ASP A 537 -10.18 28.26 -8.81
N GLU A 538 -10.61 29.49 -9.08
CA GLU A 538 -10.46 30.63 -8.16
C GLU A 538 -11.55 30.67 -7.07
N GLN A 539 -12.75 30.14 -7.35
CA GLN A 539 -13.89 30.11 -6.42
C GLN A 539 -13.81 28.92 -5.45
N VAL A 540 -13.41 27.74 -5.95
CA VAL A 540 -13.41 26.50 -5.17
C VAL A 540 -12.21 25.64 -5.51
N SER A 541 -11.67 24.99 -4.47
CA SER A 541 -10.68 23.92 -4.62
C SER A 541 -11.28 22.57 -4.26
N PHE A 542 -10.75 21.50 -4.86
CA PHE A 542 -11.18 20.16 -4.51
C PHE A 542 -10.78 19.83 -3.06
N PRO A 543 -11.72 19.36 -2.21
CA PRO A 543 -11.45 19.20 -0.79
C PRO A 543 -10.45 18.08 -0.53
N LYS A 544 -9.60 18.28 0.49
CA LYS A 544 -8.71 17.25 0.99
C LYS A 544 -9.51 16.09 1.59
N GLN A 545 -8.83 14.95 1.75
CA GLN A 545 -9.43 13.84 2.49
C GLN A 545 -9.74 14.29 3.92
N GLN A 546 -11.02 14.21 4.27
CA GLN A 546 -11.53 14.61 5.57
C GLN A 546 -10.93 13.75 6.70
N GLU A 547 -10.51 14.37 7.81
CA GLU A 547 -9.79 13.70 8.91
C GLU A 547 -10.59 12.55 9.55
N TRP A 548 -11.91 12.71 9.62
CA TRP A 548 -12.82 11.69 10.14
C TRP A 548 -12.94 10.47 9.22
N TYR A 549 -12.58 10.61 7.94
CA TYR A 549 -12.54 9.50 7.00
C TYR A 549 -11.23 8.71 7.15
N LYS A 550 -11.23 7.77 8.11
CA LYS A 550 -10.16 6.76 8.23
C LYS A 550 -10.39 5.65 7.20
N ALA A 551 -9.54 5.59 6.17
CA ALA A 551 -9.54 4.48 5.22
C ALA A 551 -9.19 3.18 5.97
N GLY A 552 -10.21 2.35 6.25
CA GLY A 552 -10.07 1.14 7.07
C GLY A 552 -10.57 1.36 8.50
N GLY A 553 -11.61 0.61 8.88
CA GLY A 553 -12.00 0.51 10.29
C GLY A 553 -10.88 -0.12 11.11
N LYS A 554 -10.85 0.14 12.43
CA LYS A 554 -10.00 -0.57 13.38
C LYS A 554 -10.17 -2.08 13.17
N GLY A 555 -9.11 -2.80 12.80
CA GLY A 555 -9.12 -4.26 12.63
C GLY A 555 -8.95 -4.78 11.19
N PHE A 556 -9.05 -3.95 10.15
CA PHE A 556 -8.68 -4.34 8.78
C PHE A 556 -7.31 -3.76 8.44
N VAL A 557 -6.28 -4.28 9.13
CA VAL A 557 -4.89 -3.86 8.97
C VAL A 557 -4.49 -3.96 7.49
N THR A 558 -3.97 -2.87 6.97
CA THR A 558 -3.15 -2.77 5.76
C THR A 558 -2.02 -3.82 5.82
N GLY A 559 -2.28 -5.05 5.37
CA GLY A 559 -1.26 -6.11 5.48
C GLY A 559 -1.67 -7.55 5.17
N ALA A 560 -2.96 -7.90 5.09
CA ALA A 560 -3.36 -9.16 4.45
C ALA A 560 -3.60 -8.92 2.96
N PRO A 561 -3.21 -9.81 2.03
CA PRO A 561 -3.58 -9.63 0.63
C PRO A 561 -5.11 -9.65 0.59
N LYS A 562 -5.72 -8.54 0.18
CA LYS A 562 -7.14 -8.17 0.40
C LYS A 562 -8.14 -9.29 0.06
N TYR A 563 -7.74 -10.24 -0.81
CA TYR A 563 -8.56 -11.30 -1.36
C TYR A 563 -8.00 -12.72 -1.12
N THR A 564 -6.98 -12.90 -0.28
CA THR A 564 -6.43 -14.24 0.06
C THR A 564 -7.48 -15.21 0.58
N ARG A 565 -8.50 -14.70 1.26
CA ARG A 565 -9.62 -15.48 1.81
C ARG A 565 -10.80 -15.64 0.83
N VAL A 566 -10.69 -15.07 -0.38
CA VAL A 566 -11.68 -15.19 -1.43
C VAL A 566 -11.27 -16.33 -2.36
N PRO A 567 -12.13 -17.35 -2.59
CA PRO A 567 -11.83 -18.39 -3.56
C PRO A 567 -11.51 -17.80 -4.94
N LYS A 568 -10.38 -18.21 -5.55
CA LYS A 568 -9.91 -17.68 -6.85
C LYS A 568 -10.98 -17.73 -7.94
N ARG A 569 -11.75 -18.83 -8.01
CA ARG A 569 -12.87 -18.98 -8.95
C ARG A 569 -13.98 -17.95 -8.74
N LEU A 570 -14.29 -17.63 -7.48
CA LEU A 570 -15.28 -16.59 -7.16
C LEU A 570 -14.76 -15.20 -7.53
N LEU A 571 -13.50 -14.91 -7.21
CA LEU A 571 -12.88 -13.65 -7.58
C LEU A 571 -12.88 -13.46 -9.11
N LYS A 572 -12.57 -14.52 -9.87
CA LYS A 572 -12.68 -14.49 -11.34
C LYS A 572 -14.10 -14.17 -11.81
N LYS A 573 -15.13 -14.82 -11.26
CA LYS A 573 -16.54 -14.49 -11.60
C LYS A 573 -16.89 -13.03 -11.34
N VAL A 574 -16.37 -12.44 -10.27
CA VAL A 574 -16.56 -11.02 -9.99
C VAL A 574 -15.81 -10.17 -11.02
N ILE A 575 -14.56 -10.47 -11.34
CA ILE A 575 -13.80 -9.73 -12.37
C ILE A 575 -14.52 -9.79 -13.72
N ASP A 576 -14.93 -10.98 -14.15
CA ASP A 576 -15.63 -11.18 -15.42
C ASP A 576 -16.93 -10.37 -15.48
N LYS A 577 -17.64 -10.22 -14.35
CA LYS A 577 -18.85 -9.38 -14.25
C LYS A 577 -18.59 -7.89 -14.47
N TYR A 578 -17.38 -7.41 -14.20
CA TYR A 578 -16.95 -6.03 -14.40
C TYR A 578 -16.01 -5.87 -15.59
N ALA A 579 -15.86 -6.89 -16.44
CA ALA A 579 -14.88 -6.90 -17.54
C ALA A 579 -15.04 -5.67 -18.47
N ILE A 580 -16.27 -5.28 -18.78
CA ILE A 580 -16.55 -4.09 -19.59
C ILE A 580 -16.02 -2.82 -18.91
N ASP A 581 -16.15 -2.70 -17.58
CA ASP A 581 -15.64 -1.53 -16.86
C ASP A 581 -14.11 -1.50 -16.83
N TYR A 582 -13.45 -2.66 -16.77
CA TYR A 582 -12.00 -2.74 -16.90
C TYR A 582 -11.56 -2.23 -18.27
N GLU A 583 -12.19 -2.74 -19.33
CA GLU A 583 -11.84 -2.43 -20.70
C GLU A 583 -12.10 -0.96 -21.04
N ILE A 584 -13.32 -0.47 -20.78
CA ILE A 584 -13.77 0.87 -21.20
C ILE A 584 -13.03 2.00 -20.48
N PHE A 585 -12.47 1.72 -19.29
CA PHE A 585 -11.70 2.69 -18.52
C PHE A 585 -10.21 2.33 -18.43
N SER A 586 -9.71 1.48 -19.33
CA SER A 586 -8.28 1.14 -19.41
C SER A 586 -7.68 0.68 -18.08
N TYR A 587 -8.44 -0.04 -17.25
CA TYR A 587 -7.87 -0.70 -16.09
C TYR A 587 -7.31 -2.06 -16.50
N SER A 588 -6.10 -2.37 -16.05
CA SER A 588 -5.53 -3.71 -16.25
C SER A 588 -6.36 -4.75 -15.50
N THR A 589 -6.87 -5.74 -16.22
CA THR A 589 -7.63 -6.85 -15.63
C THR A 589 -6.70 -7.73 -14.79
N PRO A 590 -7.00 -7.98 -13.50
CA PRO A 590 -6.15 -8.82 -12.68
C PRO A 590 -6.07 -10.26 -13.21
N SER A 591 -4.84 -10.76 -13.43
CA SER A 591 -4.59 -12.15 -13.81
C SER A 591 -4.80 -13.07 -12.60
N ILE A 592 -5.77 -13.99 -12.68
CA ILE A 592 -6.01 -15.02 -11.65
C ILE A 592 -5.63 -16.37 -12.21
N GLU A 593 -4.51 -16.93 -11.74
CA GLU A 593 -4.14 -18.31 -12.03
C GLU A 593 -5.02 -19.27 -11.22
N ILE A 594 -5.97 -19.93 -11.89
CA ILE A 594 -6.75 -21.03 -11.34
C ILE A 594 -5.90 -22.29 -11.52
N ILE A 595 -5.25 -22.74 -10.45
CA ILE A 595 -4.64 -24.07 -10.39
C ILE A 595 -5.73 -25.10 -10.20
#